data_AF-A0A0Q4TM37-F1
#
_entry.id   AF-A0A0Q4TM37-F1
#
_cell.length_a   1.000
_cell.length_b   1.000
_cell.length_c   1.000
_cell.angle_alpha   90.00
_cell.angle_beta   90.00
_cell.angle_gamma   90.00
#
_symmetry.space_group_name_H-M   'P 1'
#
loop_
_entity.id
_entity.type
_entity.pdbx_description
1 polymer ?
#
loop_
_entity_poly.entity_id
_entity_poly.type
_entity_poly.pdbx_seq_one_letter_code
_entity_poly.pdbx_strand_id
1 'polypeptide(L)' 'MVDPSKIQDHMPVIGSDGGHVGTVDHLDGQRIKLTRTDPEAKGQHHFIHVDSIDTVEDGTVKLNRTTAQAKDEWGTAE' A
#
# COMPACT_ATOMS: atom_id res chain seq x y z
N MET A 1 6.05 -9.08 -12.02
CA MET A 1 4.79 -9.61 -11.46
C MET A 1 5.05 -9.89 -10.00
N VAL A 2 4.53 -9.06 -9.10
CA VAL A 2 4.64 -9.27 -7.65
C VAL A 2 3.65 -10.35 -7.26
N ASP A 3 4.10 -11.32 -6.45
CA ASP A 3 3.23 -12.32 -5.86
C ASP A 3 2.43 -11.69 -4.72
N PRO A 4 1.11 -11.48 -4.87
CA PRO A 4 0.30 -10.88 -3.82
C PRO A 4 0.25 -11.76 -2.56
N SER A 5 0.55 -13.06 -2.70
CA SER A 5 0.69 -14.02 -1.60
C SER A 5 1.80 -13.66 -0.59
N LYS A 6 2.73 -12.77 -0.95
CA LYS A 6 3.77 -12.28 -0.04
C LYS A 6 3.31 -11.11 0.83
N ILE A 7 2.20 -10.46 0.46
CA ILE A 7 1.64 -9.33 1.19
C ILE A 7 0.89 -9.88 2.39
N GLN A 8 1.34 -9.54 3.58
CA GLN A 8 0.67 -9.90 4.82
C GLN A 8 0.02 -8.67 5.44
N ASP A 9 -0.96 -8.91 6.30
CA ASP A 9 -1.49 -7.90 7.20
C ASP A 9 -0.37 -7.26 8.04
N HIS A 10 -0.59 -6.01 8.44
CA HIS A 10 0.36 -5.19 9.21
C HIS A 10 1.70 -4.84 8.52
N MET A 11 1.90 -5.22 7.25
CA MET A 11 3.11 -4.83 6.53
C MET A 11 3.16 -3.33 6.25
N PRO A 12 4.30 -2.66 6.44
CA PRO A 12 4.49 -1.28 6.02
C PRO A 12 4.53 -1.18 4.49
N VAL A 13 3.93 -0.12 3.96
CA VAL A 13 3.94 0.22 2.53
C VAL A 13 4.75 1.48 2.36
N ILE A 14 5.79 1.39 1.54
CA ILE A 14 6.70 2.50 1.23
C ILE A 14 6.65 2.83 -0.25
N GLY A 15 6.83 4.10 -0.57
CA GLY A 15 7.01 4.56 -1.94
C GLY A 15 8.38 4.15 -2.49
N SER A 16 8.57 4.30 -3.80
CA SER A 16 9.87 4.08 -4.44
C SER A 16 10.97 5.01 -3.89
N ASP A 17 10.57 6.15 -3.34
CA ASP A 17 11.42 7.15 -2.68
C ASP A 17 11.83 6.75 -1.25
N GLY A 18 11.28 5.63 -0.72
CA GLY A 18 11.52 5.17 0.65
C GLY A 18 10.64 5.83 1.71
N GLY A 19 9.79 6.78 1.32
CA GLY A 19 8.83 7.40 2.24
C GLY A 19 7.68 6.44 2.60
N HIS A 20 7.23 6.50 3.85
CA HIS A 20 6.03 5.78 4.30
C HIS A 20 4.81 6.23 3.51
N VAL A 21 3.97 5.28 3.11
CA VAL A 21 2.69 5.54 2.42
C VAL A 21 1.53 5.12 3.30
N GLY A 22 1.68 4.00 3.98
CA GLY A 22 0.66 3.47 4.87
C GLY A 22 1.02 2.09 5.39
N THR A 23 0.05 1.43 6.01
CA THR A 23 0.20 0.06 6.52
C THR A 23 -0.91 -0.82 5.96
N VAL A 24 -0.57 -2.05 5.56
CA VAL A 24 -1.53 -3.04 5.07
C VAL A 24 -2.49 -3.43 6.19
N ASP A 25 -3.79 -3.25 5.97
CA ASP A 25 -4.88 -3.76 6.81
C ASP A 25 -5.25 -5.19 6.38
N HIS A 26 -5.49 -5.37 5.08
CA HIS A 26 -5.89 -6.65 4.51
C HIS A 26 -5.61 -6.70 3.01
N LEU A 27 -5.51 -7.90 2.44
CA LEU A 27 -5.44 -8.10 1.00
C LEU A 27 -6.81 -8.57 0.48
N ASP A 28 -7.48 -7.72 -0.29
CA ASP A 28 -8.75 -8.02 -0.95
C ASP A 28 -8.48 -8.48 -2.39
N GLY A 29 -8.16 -9.77 -2.56
CA GLY A 29 -7.84 -10.38 -3.84
C GLY A 29 -6.61 -9.77 -4.51
N GLN A 30 -6.82 -8.80 -5.41
CA GLN A 30 -5.76 -8.06 -6.13
C GLN A 30 -5.62 -6.60 -5.67
N ARG A 31 -6.22 -6.25 -4.53
CA ARG A 31 -6.16 -4.91 -3.95
C ARG A 31 -5.66 -4.98 -2.52
N ILE A 32 -4.67 -4.18 -2.20
CA ILE A 32 -4.22 -3.95 -0.84
C ILE A 32 -5.14 -2.94 -0.20
N LYS A 33 -5.80 -3.32 0.87
CA LYS A 33 -6.51 -2.40 1.76
C LYS A 33 -5.52 -1.85 2.77
N LEU A 34 -5.45 -0.53 2.86
CA LEU A 34 -4.63 0.17 3.83
C LEU A 34 -5.45 0.53 5.06
N THR A 35 -4.77 0.53 6.20
CA THR A 35 -5.40 0.92 7.45
C THR A 35 -5.69 2.41 7.46
N ARG A 36 -6.90 2.76 7.90
CA ARG A 36 -7.31 4.14 8.15
C ARG A 36 -6.63 4.75 9.39
N THR A 37 -6.00 3.93 10.23
CA THR A 37 -5.30 4.38 11.45
C THR A 37 -3.98 5.03 11.13
N ASP A 38 -3.50 4.89 9.89
CA ASP A 38 -2.29 5.55 9.44
C ASP A 38 -2.55 7.07 9.37
N PRO A 39 -1.66 7.93 9.90
CA PRO A 39 -1.85 9.38 9.85
C PRO A 39 -2.03 9.88 8.41
N GLU A 40 -1.47 9.15 7.45
CA GLU A 40 -1.47 9.51 6.04
C GLU A 40 -2.79 9.15 5.37
N ALA A 41 -3.51 8.15 5.91
CA ALA A 41 -4.80 7.70 5.45
C ALA A 41 -5.95 8.62 5.88
N LYS A 42 -5.69 9.71 6.63
CA LYS A 42 -6.67 10.74 7.02
C LYS A 42 -7.99 10.19 7.58
N GLY A 43 -7.97 9.00 8.21
CA GLY A 43 -9.15 8.34 8.77
C GLY A 43 -10.03 7.58 7.76
N GLN A 44 -9.62 7.43 6.50
CA GLN A 44 -10.33 6.66 5.48
C GLN A 44 -9.57 5.39 5.08
N HIS A 45 -10.30 4.37 4.65
CA HIS A 45 -9.69 3.18 4.05
C HIS A 45 -9.30 3.47 2.62
N HIS A 46 -8.03 3.22 2.32
CA HIS A 46 -7.48 3.42 0.98
C HIS A 46 -7.18 2.07 0.35
N PHE A 47 -7.35 1.98 -0.96
CA PHE A 47 -7.09 0.75 -1.70
C PHE A 47 -6.04 1.00 -2.76
N ILE A 48 -5.02 0.14 -2.80
CA ILE A 48 -3.95 0.17 -3.79
C ILE A 48 -3.99 -1.13 -4.58
N HIS A 49 -3.94 -1.02 -5.91
CA HIS A 49 -3.86 -2.20 -6.76
C HIS A 49 -2.48 -2.86 -6.62
N VAL A 50 -2.43 -4.20 -6.64
CA VAL A 50 -1.15 -4.93 -6.58
C VAL A 50 -0.21 -4.60 -7.76
N ASP A 51 -0.75 -4.01 -8.83
CA ASP A 51 0.00 -3.49 -9.98
C ASP A 51 0.90 -2.29 -9.64
N SER A 52 0.53 -1.53 -8.60
CA SER A 52 1.36 -0.43 -8.10
C SER A 52 2.52 -0.91 -7.23
N ILE A 53 2.62 -2.21 -6.95
CA ILE A 53 3.71 -2.78 -6.16
C ILE A 53 4.88 -3.11 -7.09
N ASP A 54 6.04 -2.57 -6.75
CA ASP A 54 7.31 -2.88 -7.43
C ASP A 54 7.92 -4.16 -6.88
N THR A 55 8.00 -4.28 -5.56
CA THR A 55 8.66 -5.41 -4.87
C THR A 55 8.18 -5.55 -3.43
N VAL A 56 8.23 -6.78 -2.90
CA VAL A 56 7.99 -7.07 -1.48
C VAL A 56 9.25 -7.71 -0.91
N GLU A 57 9.95 -7.00 -0.04
CA GLU A 57 11.21 -7.43 0.58
C GLU A 57 11.19 -7.13 2.08
N ASP A 58 11.75 -8.03 2.89
CA ASP A 58 11.86 -7.89 4.35
C ASP A 58 10.51 -7.58 5.04
N GLY A 59 9.42 -8.14 4.50
CA GLY A 59 8.06 -7.87 4.98
C GLY A 59 7.58 -6.43 4.78
N THR A 60 8.21 -5.69 3.86
CA THR A 60 7.83 -4.33 3.47
C THR A 60 7.39 -4.31 2.01
N VAL A 61 6.27 -3.65 1.74
CA VAL A 61 5.73 -3.50 0.38
C VAL A 61 6.28 -2.22 -0.22
N LYS A 62 7.10 -2.34 -1.27
CA LYS A 62 7.65 -1.22 -2.02
C LYS A 62 6.81 -0.96 -3.27
N LEU A 63 6.31 0.26 -3.40
CA LEU A 63 5.55 0.69 -4.57
C LEU A 63 6.46 1.11 -5.72
N ASN A 64 5.93 1.06 -6.94
CA ASN A 64 6.56 1.59 -8.15
C ASN A 64 6.28 3.09 -8.36
N ARG A 65 5.52 3.70 -7.43
CA ARG A 65 5.25 5.13 -7.36
C ARG A 65 5.92 5.74 -6.14
N THR A 66 6.24 7.03 -6.23
CA THR A 66 6.70 7.79 -5.06
C THR A 66 5.60 7.88 -4.02
N THR A 67 5.99 8.17 -2.79
CA THR A 67 5.06 8.31 -1.67
C THR A 67 3.95 9.33 -1.95
N ALA A 68 4.28 10.46 -2.57
CA ALA A 68 3.31 11.48 -2.94
C ALA A 68 2.34 11.01 -4.03
N GLN A 69 2.85 10.33 -5.07
CA GLN A 69 2.00 9.81 -6.15
C GLN A 69 1.10 8.68 -5.67
N ALA A 70 1.60 7.77 -4.82
CA ALA A 70 0.78 6.72 -4.23
C ALA A 70 -0.40 7.30 -3.43
N LYS A 71 -0.17 8.41 -2.70
CA LYS A 71 -1.20 9.13 -1.94
C LYS A 71 -2.15 9.97 -2.77
N ASP A 72 -1.82 10.21 -4.03
CA ASP A 72 -2.71 10.91 -4.96
C ASP A 72 -3.59 9.89 -5.72
N GLU A 73 -2.99 8.74 -6.06
CA GLU A 73 -3.62 7.69 -6.88
C GLU A 73 -4.39 6.63 -6.07
N TRP A 74 -4.08 6.45 -4.78
CA TRP A 74 -4.79 5.48 -3.95
C TRP A 74 -6.29 5.83 -3.86
N GLY A 75 -7.14 4.90 -4.29
CA GLY A 75 -8.58 5.13 -4.32
C GLY A 75 -9.15 5.19 -2.91
N THR A 76 -9.86 6.27 -2.60
CA THR A 76 -10.81 6.30 -1.48
C THR A 76 -12.10 5.66 -1.97
N ALA A 77 -12.48 4.53 -1.38
CA ALA A 77 -13.81 3.98 -1.64
C ALA A 77 -14.83 4.89 -0.91
N GLU A 78 -15.46 5.79 -1.65
CA GLU A 78 -16.72 6.45 -1.23
C GLU A 78 -17.89 5.46 -1.25
#